data_AF-A0A1Z9T7H0-F1
#
_entry.id   AF-A0A1Z9T7H0-F1
#
_cell.length_a   1.000
_cell.length_b   1.000
_cell.length_c   1.000
_cell.angle_alpha   90.00
_cell.angle_beta   90.00
_cell.angle_gamma   90.00
#
_symmetry.space_group_name_H-M   'P 1'
#
loop_
_entity.id
_entity.type
_entity.pdbx_description
1 polymer ?
#
loop_
_entity_poly.entity_id
_entity_poly.type
_entity_poly.pdbx_seq_one_letter_code
_entity_poly.pdbx_strand_id
1 'polypeptide(L)'
;MKKNNLLFIIPLQILGFTLLIMGLGWMLSSEPWMLDKFANEQRLNMKFEKLFEFEINKTLPGYLKQIYRFFGLWVFIIGMFIVCFSRPVFNNNYNLKLNLLVCIGILVYFGMILTYYLIPSSHFVYLGLLSIILHSISLYAFIKS
;
A
#
# COMPACT_ATOMS: atom_id res chain seq x y z
N MET A 1 22.91 -4.35 18.30
CA MET A 1 21.56 -3.74 18.46
C MET A 1 20.74 -4.59 19.42
N LYS A 2 19.98 -3.99 20.36
CA LYS A 2 19.04 -4.76 21.21
C LYS A 2 18.03 -5.49 20.31
N LYS A 3 17.72 -6.76 20.60
CA LYS A 3 16.79 -7.61 19.81
C LYS A 3 15.45 -6.91 19.53
N ASN A 4 14.92 -6.15 20.50
CA ASN A 4 13.67 -5.40 20.37
C ASN A 4 13.73 -4.30 19.28
N ASN A 5 14.92 -3.77 18.97
CA ASN A 5 15.08 -2.75 17.93
C ASN A 5 14.92 -3.33 16.52
N LEU A 6 15.39 -4.55 16.30
CA LEU A 6 15.23 -5.22 15.00
C LEU A 6 13.77 -5.65 14.78
N LEU A 7 13.11 -6.11 15.86
CA LEU A 7 11.71 -6.53 15.83
C LEU A 7 10.75 -5.36 15.54
N PHE A 8 11.16 -4.12 15.88
CA PHE A 8 10.46 -2.90 15.50
C PHE A 8 10.73 -2.49 14.04
N ILE A 9 11.98 -2.53 13.60
CA ILE A 9 12.39 -1.96 12.30
C ILE A 9 12.04 -2.86 11.12
N ILE A 10 12.34 -4.15 11.22
CA ILE A 10 12.26 -5.08 10.07
C ILE A 10 10.84 -5.15 9.49
N PRO A 11 9.76 -5.30 10.29
CA PRO A 11 8.42 -5.38 9.71
C PRO A 11 8.02 -4.08 9.00
N LEU A 12 8.40 -2.91 9.53
CA LEU A 12 8.17 -1.61 8.89
C LEU A 12 8.96 -1.48 7.58
N GLN A 13 10.20 -1.97 7.52
CA GLN A 13 10.97 -1.97 6.27
C GLN A 13 10.33 -2.87 5.22
N ILE A 14 9.85 -4.06 5.60
CA ILE A 14 9.13 -4.97 4.68
C ILE A 14 7.89 -4.27 4.12
N LEU A 15 7.10 -3.60 4.96
CA LEU A 15 5.97 -2.76 4.53
C LEU A 15 6.42 -1.68 3.53
N GLY A 16 7.45 -0.92 3.88
CA GLY A 16 7.97 0.16 3.03
C GLY A 16 8.44 -0.34 1.66
N PHE A 17 9.23 -1.41 1.61
CA PHE A 17 9.68 -2.02 0.34
C PHE A 17 8.52 -2.59 -0.48
N THR A 18 7.50 -3.14 0.17
CA THR A 18 6.31 -3.63 -0.53
C THR A 18 5.59 -2.48 -1.23
N LEU A 19 5.39 -1.35 -0.55
CA LEU A 19 4.80 -0.16 -1.16
C LEU A 19 5.67 0.42 -2.27
N LEU A 20 6.99 0.38 -2.15
CA LEU A 20 7.90 0.80 -3.24
C LEU A 20 7.67 -0.04 -4.51
N ILE A 21 7.65 -1.36 -4.38
CA ILE A 21 7.45 -2.28 -5.51
C ILE A 21 6.07 -2.06 -6.13
N MET A 22 5.02 -1.93 -5.31
CA MET A 22 3.66 -1.68 -5.79
C MET A 22 3.52 -0.34 -6.51
N GLY A 23 4.07 0.72 -5.92
CA GLY A 23 4.07 2.06 -6.51
C GLY A 23 4.73 2.06 -7.89
N LEU A 24 5.90 1.42 -8.00
CA LEU A 24 6.56 1.21 -9.30
C LEU A 24 5.71 0.38 -10.27
N GLY A 25 5.03 -0.66 -9.80
CA GLY A 25 4.12 -1.48 -10.61
C GLY A 25 3.02 -0.64 -11.29
N TRP A 26 2.34 0.22 -10.53
CA TRP A 26 1.33 1.13 -11.08
C TRP A 26 1.93 2.23 -11.98
N MET A 27 3.11 2.75 -11.64
CA MET A 27 3.77 3.78 -12.44
C MET A 27 4.23 3.27 -13.81
N LEU A 28 4.79 2.05 -13.85
CA LEU A 28 5.48 1.53 -15.03
C LEU A 28 4.60 0.65 -15.93
N SER A 29 3.49 0.11 -15.40
CA SER A 29 2.57 -0.70 -16.21
C SER A 29 1.99 0.09 -17.40
N SER A 30 1.76 -0.62 -18.51
CA SER A 30 1.07 -0.10 -19.69
C SER A 30 -0.39 0.19 -19.40
N GLU A 31 -1.03 -0.69 -18.61
CA GLU A 31 -2.44 -0.69 -18.22
C GLU A 31 -2.57 -0.92 -16.70
N PRO A 32 -2.20 0.06 -15.87
CA PRO A 32 -2.09 -0.13 -14.43
C PRO A 32 -3.42 -0.48 -13.71
N TRP A 33 -4.57 -0.13 -14.30
CA TRP A 33 -5.89 -0.51 -13.77
C TRP A 33 -6.17 -2.02 -13.89
N MET A 34 -5.41 -2.73 -14.73
CA MET A 34 -5.55 -4.17 -14.92
C MET A 34 -4.87 -5.00 -13.82
N LEU A 35 -4.02 -4.39 -12.99
CA LEU A 35 -3.42 -5.06 -11.83
C LEU A 35 -4.48 -5.55 -10.83
N ASP A 36 -5.66 -4.93 -10.84
CA ASP A 36 -6.83 -5.27 -10.02
C ASP A 36 -8.06 -5.62 -10.88
N LYS A 37 -7.83 -6.15 -12.10
CA LYS A 37 -8.88 -6.37 -13.12
C LYS A 37 -10.15 -6.97 -12.54
N PHE A 38 -10.03 -8.08 -11.81
CA PHE A 38 -11.17 -8.83 -11.31
C PHE A 38 -12.08 -7.99 -10.39
N ALA A 39 -11.49 -7.32 -9.39
CA ALA A 39 -12.23 -6.50 -8.44
C ALA A 39 -12.85 -5.27 -9.13
N ASN A 40 -12.11 -4.65 -10.05
CA ASN A 40 -12.58 -3.50 -10.81
C ASN A 40 -13.76 -3.86 -11.72
N GLU A 41 -13.69 -4.96 -12.47
CA GLU A 41 -14.77 -5.41 -13.36
C GLU A 41 -16.01 -5.83 -12.58
N GLN A 42 -15.84 -6.48 -11.42
CA GLN A 42 -16.97 -6.76 -10.53
C GLN A 42 -17.66 -5.48 -10.08
N ARG A 43 -16.90 -4.44 -9.71
CA ARG A 43 -17.45 -3.16 -9.26
C ARG A 43 -18.10 -2.36 -10.39
N LEU A 44 -17.57 -2.47 -11.61
CA LEU A 44 -18.16 -1.90 -12.82
C LEU A 44 -19.40 -2.67 -13.30
N ASN A 45 -19.62 -3.90 -12.81
CA ASN A 45 -20.59 -4.85 -13.32
C ASN A 45 -20.49 -5.03 -14.86
N MET A 46 -19.27 -4.91 -15.39
CA MET A 46 -18.95 -4.96 -16.81
C MET A 46 -17.47 -5.29 -17.00
N LYS A 47 -17.15 -5.97 -18.11
CA LYS A 47 -15.78 -6.23 -18.55
C LYS A 47 -15.13 -4.97 -19.13
N PHE A 48 -13.83 -4.80 -18.90
CA PHE A 48 -13.11 -3.65 -19.46
C PHE A 48 -13.13 -3.65 -20.98
N GLU A 49 -13.06 -4.83 -21.61
CA GLU A 49 -13.15 -4.97 -23.07
C GLU A 49 -14.44 -4.33 -23.59
N LYS A 50 -15.59 -4.69 -23.00
CA LYS A 50 -16.89 -4.12 -23.35
C LYS A 50 -17.00 -2.64 -22.98
N LEU A 51 -16.43 -2.22 -21.84
CA LEU A 51 -16.48 -0.82 -21.40
C LEU A 51 -15.78 0.11 -22.41
N PHE A 52 -14.66 -0.32 -22.97
CA PHE A 52 -13.84 0.48 -23.87
C PHE A 52 -14.30 0.44 -25.34
N GLU A 53 -15.19 -0.49 -25.71
CA GLU A 53 -15.82 -0.52 -27.04
C GLU A 53 -16.77 0.67 -27.29
N PHE A 54 -17.32 1.28 -26.24
CA PHE A 54 -18.22 2.42 -26.39
C PHE A 54 -17.44 3.70 -26.78
N GLU A 55 -17.82 4.33 -27.89
CA GLU A 55 -17.20 5.58 -28.39
C GLU A 55 -17.11 6.70 -27.34
N ILE A 56 -18.10 6.80 -26.44
CA ILE A 56 -18.09 7.78 -25.34
C ILE A 56 -16.92 7.57 -24.37
N ASN A 57 -16.38 6.34 -24.30
CA ASN A 57 -15.29 5.94 -23.40
C ASN A 57 -13.92 5.90 -24.09
N LYS A 58 -13.78 6.36 -25.35
CA LYS A 58 -12.51 6.27 -26.09
C LYS A 58 -11.29 6.89 -25.38
N THR A 59 -11.49 7.89 -24.52
CA THR A 59 -10.43 8.54 -23.73
C THR A 59 -10.23 7.93 -22.34
N LEU A 60 -11.13 7.04 -21.91
CA LEU A 60 -11.15 6.47 -20.56
C LEU A 60 -9.89 5.66 -20.23
N PRO A 61 -9.33 4.80 -21.12
CA PRO A 61 -8.08 4.10 -20.82
C PRO A 61 -6.91 5.05 -20.55
N GLY A 62 -6.82 6.15 -21.31
CA GLY A 62 -5.81 7.19 -21.11
C GLY A 62 -5.94 7.87 -19.76
N TYR A 63 -7.18 8.21 -19.37
CA TYR A 63 -7.49 8.77 -18.05
C TYR A 63 -7.13 7.80 -16.92
N LEU A 64 -7.55 6.53 -17.02
CA LEU A 64 -7.23 5.49 -16.03
C LEU A 64 -5.72 5.31 -15.89
N LYS A 65 -4.97 5.31 -17.00
CA LYS A 65 -3.51 5.27 -16.95
C LYS A 65 -2.92 6.39 -16.11
N GLN A 66 -3.38 7.62 -16.32
CA GLN A 66 -2.85 8.80 -15.63
C GLN A 66 -3.14 8.75 -14.14
N ILE A 67 -4.39 8.49 -13.75
CA ILE A 67 -4.77 8.50 -12.34
C ILE A 67 -4.09 7.38 -11.54
N TYR A 68 -3.98 6.17 -12.12
CA TYR A 68 -3.29 5.06 -11.46
C TYR A 68 -1.77 5.29 -11.37
N ARG A 69 -1.14 5.95 -12.35
CA ARG A 69 0.28 6.31 -12.25
C ARG A 69 0.52 7.36 -11.16
N PHE A 70 -0.37 8.34 -11.05
CA PHE A 70 -0.31 9.33 -9.98
C PHE A 70 -0.51 8.67 -8.61
N PHE A 71 -1.47 7.74 -8.50
CA PHE A 71 -1.64 6.92 -7.30
C PHE A 71 -0.39 6.09 -6.97
N GLY A 72 0.21 5.46 -7.98
CA GLY A 72 1.47 4.71 -7.84
C GLY A 72 2.61 5.57 -7.31
N LEU A 73 2.73 6.82 -7.76
CA LEU A 73 3.72 7.77 -7.23
C LEU A 73 3.51 8.04 -5.74
N TRP A 74 2.27 8.27 -5.29
CA TRP A 74 1.98 8.45 -3.87
C TRP A 74 2.35 7.22 -3.04
N VAL A 75 1.99 6.03 -3.52
CA VAL A 75 2.32 4.78 -2.84
C VAL A 75 3.84 4.58 -2.77
N PHE A 76 4.56 4.88 -3.86
CA PHE A 76 6.02 4.85 -3.90
C PHE A 76 6.65 5.81 -2.89
N ILE A 77 6.18 7.07 -2.85
CA ILE A 77 6.70 8.08 -1.91
C ILE A 77 6.45 7.66 -0.45
N ILE A 78 5.26 7.12 -0.14
CA ILE A 78 4.96 6.59 1.20
C ILE A 78 5.92 5.43 1.54
N GLY A 79 6.16 4.51 0.61
CA GLY A 79 7.14 3.44 0.77
C GLY A 79 8.53 3.98 1.09
N MET A 80 8.99 5.01 0.37
CA MET A 80 10.28 5.67 0.62
C MET A 80 10.33 6.27 2.02
N PHE A 81 9.27 6.98 2.44
CA PHE A 81 9.20 7.54 3.78
C PHE A 81 9.33 6.47 4.86
N ILE A 82 8.60 5.37 4.73
CA ILE A 82 8.68 4.27 5.69
C ILE A 82 10.10 3.70 5.74
N VAL A 83 10.72 3.36 4.61
CA VAL A 83 12.08 2.80 4.57
C VAL A 83 13.12 3.78 5.14
N CYS A 84 13.03 5.06 4.78
CA CYS A 84 13.97 6.09 5.22
C CYS A 84 13.90 6.33 6.73
N PHE A 85 12.69 6.33 7.32
CA PHE A 85 12.49 6.61 8.75
C PHE A 85 12.52 5.36 9.63
N SER A 86 12.35 4.16 9.07
CA SER A 86 12.58 2.88 9.77
C SER A 86 14.06 2.45 9.68
N ARG A 87 14.98 3.29 10.14
CA ARG A 87 16.43 2.99 10.17
C ARG A 87 16.97 2.89 11.60
N PRO A 88 18.01 2.08 11.84
CA PRO A 88 18.63 1.96 13.17
C PRO A 88 19.06 3.31 13.78
N VAL A 89 19.50 4.25 12.95
CA VAL A 89 19.92 5.60 13.38
C VAL A 89 18.79 6.40 14.04
N PHE A 90 17.54 6.16 13.63
CA PHE A 90 16.36 6.87 14.12
C PHE A 90 15.63 6.14 15.25
N ASN A 91 15.98 4.88 15.50
CA ASN A 91 15.27 4.00 16.42
C ASN A 91 15.37 4.43 17.90
N ASN A 92 16.36 5.23 18.27
CA ASN A 92 16.49 5.75 19.64
C ASN A 92 15.59 6.97 19.90
N ASN A 93 14.95 7.55 18.88
CA ASN A 93 14.03 8.66 19.03
C ASN A 93 12.60 8.15 19.27
N TYR A 94 12.13 8.26 20.52
CA TYR A 94 10.81 7.80 20.93
C TYR A 94 9.67 8.43 20.12
N ASN A 95 9.67 9.76 20.00
CA ASN A 95 8.61 10.51 19.30
C ASN A 95 8.53 10.12 17.82
N LEU A 96 9.70 9.95 17.18
CA LEU A 96 9.75 9.51 15.79
C LEU A 96 9.20 8.09 15.61
N LYS A 97 9.57 7.14 16.49
CA LYS A 97 9.00 5.78 16.47
C LYS A 97 7.49 5.79 16.64
N LEU A 98 6.98 6.56 17.61
CA LEU A 98 5.56 6.68 17.89
C LEU A 98 4.81 7.26 16.68
N ASN A 99 5.29 8.37 16.13
CA ASN A 99 4.67 9.01 14.97
C ASN A 99 4.67 8.07 13.75
N LEU A 100 5.78 7.36 13.51
CA LEU A 100 5.87 6.39 12.42
C LEU A 100 4.85 5.24 12.62
N LEU A 101 4.74 4.71 13.83
CA LEU A 101 3.74 3.67 14.16
C LEU A 101 2.30 4.17 13.96
N VAL A 102 1.98 5.38 14.41
CA VAL A 102 0.64 5.95 14.29
C VAL A 102 0.28 6.18 12.82
N CYS A 103 1.17 6.82 12.05
CA CYS A 103 0.93 7.07 10.63
C CYS A 103 0.77 5.77 9.83
N ILE A 104 1.66 4.80 10.03
CA ILE A 104 1.57 3.50 9.34
C ILE A 104 0.35 2.72 9.82
N GLY A 105 0.00 2.81 11.11
CA GLY A 105 -1.20 2.19 11.66
C GLY A 105 -2.45 2.72 10.98
N ILE A 106 -2.62 4.04 10.92
CA ILE A 106 -3.75 4.67 10.22
C ILE A 106 -3.81 4.18 8.77
N LEU A 107 -2.69 4.21 8.04
CA LEU A 107 -2.62 3.74 6.66
C LEU A 107 -3.08 2.27 6.51
N VAL A 108 -2.55 1.37 7.35
CA VAL A 108 -2.79 -0.07 7.24
C VAL A 108 -4.20 -0.45 7.67
N TYR A 109 -4.68 0.03 8.82
CA TYR A 109 -6.00 -0.34 9.33
C TYR A 109 -7.13 0.28 8.52
N PHE A 110 -7.05 1.58 8.17
CA PHE A 110 -8.05 2.18 7.29
C PHE A 110 -7.95 1.62 5.87
N GLY A 111 -6.74 1.36 5.37
CA GLY A 111 -6.54 0.71 4.08
C GLY A 111 -7.24 -0.65 4.01
N MET A 112 -7.11 -1.47 5.06
CA MET A 112 -7.78 -2.77 5.15
C MET A 112 -9.31 -2.62 5.21
N ILE A 113 -9.83 -1.69 6.03
CA ILE A 113 -11.27 -1.40 6.11
C ILE A 113 -11.81 -1.05 4.72
N LEU A 114 -11.19 -0.09 4.03
CA LEU A 114 -11.59 0.33 2.69
C LEU A 114 -11.50 -0.82 1.69
N THR A 115 -10.44 -1.62 1.72
CA THR A 115 -10.28 -2.77 0.82
C THR A 115 -11.40 -3.78 1.03
N TYR A 116 -11.70 -4.14 2.28
CA TYR A 116 -12.75 -5.11 2.60
C TYR A 116 -14.15 -4.64 2.20
N TYR A 117 -14.47 -3.35 2.36
CA TYR A 117 -15.78 -2.82 2.00
C TYR A 117 -15.94 -2.46 0.52
N LEU A 118 -14.87 -2.00 -0.14
CA LEU A 118 -14.96 -1.47 -1.51
C LEU A 118 -14.57 -2.49 -2.57
N ILE A 119 -13.57 -3.34 -2.29
CA ILE A 119 -13.00 -4.31 -3.23
C ILE A 119 -12.64 -5.64 -2.53
N PRO A 120 -13.59 -6.31 -1.84
CA PRO A 120 -13.33 -7.53 -1.06
C PRO A 120 -12.77 -8.70 -1.88
N SER A 121 -12.94 -8.67 -3.19
CA SER A 121 -12.44 -9.68 -4.12
C SER A 121 -11.03 -9.40 -4.64
N SER A 122 -10.43 -8.26 -4.31
CA SER A 122 -9.05 -7.94 -4.69
C SER A 122 -8.06 -8.76 -3.88
N HIS A 123 -6.97 -9.17 -4.54
CA HIS A 123 -5.83 -9.81 -3.88
C HIS A 123 -5.17 -8.89 -2.84
N PHE A 124 -5.42 -7.57 -2.89
CA PHE A 124 -4.95 -6.62 -1.88
C PHE A 124 -5.52 -6.85 -0.49
N VAL A 125 -6.61 -7.61 -0.33
CA VAL A 125 -7.10 -8.05 0.99
C VAL A 125 -6.02 -8.84 1.73
N TYR A 126 -5.36 -9.79 1.07
CA TYR A 126 -4.31 -10.59 1.68
C TYR A 126 -3.10 -9.74 2.05
N LEU A 127 -2.76 -8.76 1.20
CA LEU A 127 -1.69 -7.83 1.49
C LEU A 127 -2.03 -6.91 2.67
N GLY A 128 -3.27 -6.46 2.79
CA GLY A 128 -3.76 -5.69 3.93
C GLY A 128 -3.66 -6.47 5.24
N LEU A 129 -4.06 -7.75 5.22
CA LEU A 129 -3.91 -8.65 6.38
C LEU A 129 -2.44 -8.85 6.78
N LEU A 130 -1.56 -9.12 5.81
CA LEU A 130 -0.12 -9.22 6.06
C LEU A 130 0.42 -7.91 6.65
N SER A 131 -0.07 -6.78 6.14
CA SER A 131 0.36 -5.46 6.61
C SER A 131 -0.03 -5.21 8.07
N ILE A 132 -1.23 -5.63 8.47
CA ILE A 132 -1.69 -5.57 9.86
C ILE A 132 -0.79 -6.43 10.76
N ILE A 133 -0.43 -7.64 10.32
CA ILE A 133 0.46 -8.52 11.09
C ILE A 133 1.83 -7.85 11.29
N LEU A 134 2.43 -7.32 10.22
CA LEU A 134 3.73 -6.64 10.29
C LEU A 134 3.70 -5.40 11.19
N HIS A 135 2.65 -4.58 11.07
CA HIS A 135 2.46 -3.42 11.94
C HIS A 135 2.29 -3.84 13.41
N SER A 136 1.50 -4.88 13.68
CA SER A 136 1.24 -5.40 15.04
C SER A 136 2.51 -5.92 15.71
N ILE A 137 3.40 -6.58 14.96
CA ILE A 137 4.73 -7.00 15.46
C ILE A 137 5.55 -5.77 15.88
N SER A 138 5.53 -4.71 15.06
CA SER A 138 6.26 -3.47 15.36
C SER A 138 5.67 -2.74 16.57
N LEU A 139 4.35 -2.70 16.70
CA LEU A 139 3.65 -2.15 17.86
C LEU A 139 4.00 -2.90 19.14
N TYR A 140 4.00 -4.24 19.11
CA TYR A 140 4.41 -5.06 20.25
C TYR A 140 5.86 -4.78 20.66
N ALA A 141 6.77 -4.69 19.69
CA ALA A 141 8.17 -4.37 19.95
C ALA A 141 8.34 -2.99 20.60
N PHE A 142 7.54 -2.00 20.19
CA PHE A 142 7.54 -0.66 20.76
C PHE A 142 7.03 -0.63 22.21
N ILE A 143 5.93 -1.33 22.50
CA ILE A 143 5.37 -1.40 23.87
C ILE A 143 6.36 -2.08 24.84
N LYS A 144 7.18 -3.01 24.35
CA LYS A 144 8.20 -3.72 25.14
C LYS A 144 9.60 -3.10 25.14
N SER A 145 9.84 -2.00 24.41
CA SER A 145 11.16 -1.35 24.31
C SER A 145 11.34 -0.30 25.39
#